data_AF-A0A5P1FBU4-F1
#
_entry.id   AF-A0A5P1FBU4-F1
#
_cell.length_a   1.000
_cell.length_b   1.000
_cell.length_c   1.000
_cell.angle_alpha   90.00
_cell.angle_beta   90.00
_cell.angle_gamma   90.00
#
_symmetry.space_group_name_H-M   'P 1'
#
loop_
_entity.id
_entity.type
_entity.pdbx_description
1 polymer ?
#
loop_
_entity_poly.entity_id
_entity_poly.type
_entity_poly.pdbx_seq_one_letter_code
_entity_poly.pdbx_strand_id
1 'polypeptide(L)'
;MRGKGIQQLLLQKAKSRSVMLLRLHSLLSSPTISPLSCSSCSRSTAAMSSDAAPKSITDQKRALRSKMRSDLKAFSPAQRAQEDMAIQNNVLDSSWFKSASSLCAYVSCEALREVDTSRILSKILKNQDAGE
;
A
#
# COMPACT_ATOMS: atom_id res chain seq x y z
N MET A 1 6.33 4.77 20.72
CA MET A 1 5.28 3.73 20.68
C MET A 1 3.84 4.29 20.52
N ARG A 2 3.61 5.40 19.80
CA ARG A 2 2.30 6.10 19.79
C ARG A 2 1.45 5.94 18.50
N GLY A 3 1.97 5.30 17.45
CA GLY A 3 1.31 5.25 16.13
C GLY A 3 0.17 4.24 15.99
N LYS A 4 0.18 3.13 16.74
CA LYS A 4 -0.80 2.03 16.57
C LYS A 4 -2.23 2.40 17.01
N GLY A 5 -2.37 3.25 18.03
CA GLY A 5 -3.68 3.59 18.59
C GLY A 5 -4.56 4.42 17.66
N ILE A 6 -3.97 5.40 16.97
CA ILE A 6 -4.70 6.30 16.08
C ILE A 6 -5.21 5.56 14.85
N GLN A 7 -4.39 4.68 14.25
CA GLN A 7 -4.81 3.90 13.08
C GLN A 7 -5.93 2.92 13.43
N GLN A 8 -5.86 2.26 14.58
CA GLN A 8 -6.95 1.39 15.03
C GLN A 8 -8.23 2.16 15.33
N LEU A 9 -8.12 3.36 15.92
CA LEU A 9 -9.27 4.24 16.15
C LEU A 9 -9.91 4.69 14.83
N LEU A 10 -9.12 5.11 13.83
CA LEU A 10 -9.63 5.47 12.51
C LEU A 10 -10.31 4.26 11.84
N LEU A 11 -9.71 3.07 11.97
CA LEU A 11 -10.28 1.84 11.44
C LEU A 11 -11.59 1.46 12.15
N GLN A 12 -11.69 1.63 13.47
CA GLN A 12 -12.94 1.43 14.20
C GLN A 12 -14.01 2.44 13.79
N LYS A 13 -13.64 3.72 13.67
CA LYS A 13 -14.57 4.78 13.26
C LYS A 13 -15.08 4.58 11.83
N ALA A 14 -14.24 4.02 10.94
CA ALA A 14 -14.66 3.62 9.60
C ALA A 14 -15.61 2.41 9.61
N LYS A 15 -15.39 1.40 10.48
CA LYS A 15 -16.26 0.22 10.59
C LYS A 15 -17.67 0.53 11.09
N SER A 16 -17.82 1.53 11.96
CA SER A 16 -19.13 1.95 12.49
C SER A 16 -19.94 2.80 11.50
N ARG A 17 -19.37 3.16 10.36
CA ARG A 17 -20.02 3.95 9.31
C ARG A 17 -20.09 3.12 8.04
N SER A 18 -20.94 3.49 7.07
CA SER A 18 -21.07 2.78 5.77
C SER A 18 -19.86 3.04 4.86
N VAL A 19 -18.64 2.81 5.38
CA VAL A 19 -17.38 2.88 4.66
C VAL A 19 -17.02 1.47 4.25
N MET A 20 -17.00 1.19 2.95
CA MET A 20 -16.54 -0.10 2.45
C MET A 20 -15.02 -0.20 2.66
N LEU A 21 -14.63 -0.80 3.79
CA LEU A 21 -13.24 -1.14 4.04
C LEU A 21 -12.84 -2.30 3.15
N LEU A 22 -12.25 -1.98 2.00
CA LEU A 22 -11.51 -2.95 1.19
C LEU A 22 -10.27 -3.37 1.99
N ARG A 23 -10.40 -4.41 2.82
CA ARG A 23 -9.24 -5.16 3.25
C ARG A 23 -8.66 -5.83 2.01
N LEU A 24 -7.55 -5.28 1.50
CA LEU A 24 -6.66 -6.02 0.62
C LEU A 24 -6.06 -7.16 1.46
N HIS A 25 -6.80 -8.26 1.58
CA HIS A 25 -6.21 -9.51 1.98
C HIS A 25 -5.17 -9.83 0.90
N SER A 26 -3.89 -9.83 1.27
CA SER A 26 -2.87 -10.46 0.44
C SER A 26 -3.31 -11.90 0.24
N LEU A 27 -3.87 -12.21 -0.93
CA LEU A 27 -4.00 -13.58 -1.41
C LEU A 27 -2.60 -14.08 -1.83
N LEU A 28 -1.63 -14.00 -0.92
CA LEU A 28 -0.43 -14.79 -1.01
C LEU A 28 -0.78 -16.13 -0.35
N SER A 29 -1.56 -16.92 -1.09
CA SER A 29 -1.75 -18.33 -0.77
C SER A 29 -0.36 -18.95 -0.71
N SER A 30 0.06 -19.36 0.48
CA SER A 30 1.26 -20.16 0.64
C SER A 30 0.99 -21.49 -0.06
N PRO A 31 1.83 -21.97 -1.00
CA PRO A 31 1.62 -23.28 -1.57
C PRO A 31 1.84 -24.30 -0.46
N THR A 32 0.74 -24.83 0.07
CA THR A 32 0.77 -26.05 0.88
C THR A 32 1.03 -27.18 -0.10
N ILE A 33 2.24 -27.72 -0.06
CA ILE A 33 2.64 -28.88 -0.86
C ILE A 33 1.74 -30.04 -0.44
N SER A 34 0.70 -30.30 -1.23
CA SER A 34 -0.08 -31.53 -1.19
C SER A 34 0.27 -32.32 -2.45
N PRO A 35 0.70 -33.59 -2.35
CA PRO A 35 1.09 -34.36 -3.53
C PRO A 35 -0.18 -34.89 -4.20
N LEU A 36 -0.67 -34.16 -5.21
CA LEU A 36 -1.55 -34.76 -6.21
C LEU A 36 -0.70 -35.11 -7.43
N SER A 37 -0.68 -36.39 -7.78
CA SER A 37 -0.08 -36.93 -9.00
C SER A 37 -0.64 -36.21 -10.23
N CYS A 38 0.16 -35.35 -10.82
CA CYS A 38 -0.07 -34.85 -12.17
C CYS A 38 0.64 -35.78 -13.14
N SER A 39 -0.13 -36.46 -13.99
CA SER A 39 0.36 -37.22 -15.13
C SER A 39 1.37 -36.40 -15.94
N SER A 40 2.43 -37.08 -16.36
CA SER A 40 3.60 -36.57 -17.05
C SER A 40 3.29 -35.62 -18.21
N CYS A 41 3.44 -34.32 -17.99
CA CYS A 41 3.66 -33.36 -19.07
C CYS A 41 5.16 -33.40 -19.40
N SER A 42 5.53 -34.03 -20.50
CA SER A 42 6.90 -34.04 -21.01
C SER A 42 7.43 -32.61 -21.10
N ARG A 43 8.31 -32.23 -20.16
CA ARG A 43 9.01 -30.94 -20.17
C ARG A 43 10.04 -30.98 -21.29
N SER A 44 9.77 -30.30 -22.39
CA SER A 44 10.80 -29.95 -23.37
C SER A 44 11.88 -29.13 -22.65
N THR A 45 13.04 -29.73 -22.46
CA THR A 45 14.24 -29.04 -21.97
C THR A 45 14.79 -28.17 -23.09
N ALA A 46 14.28 -26.95 -23.19
CA ALA A 46 14.96 -25.89 -23.93
C ALA A 46 16.10 -25.36 -23.04
N ALA A 47 17.29 -25.96 -23.18
CA ALA A 47 18.53 -25.32 -22.74
C ALA A 47 18.76 -24.10 -23.64
N MET A 48 18.37 -22.91 -23.16
CA MET A 48 18.67 -21.66 -23.86
C MET A 48 19.92 -21.06 -23.23
N SER A 49 20.93 -20.94 -24.07
CA SER A 49 22.26 -20.40 -23.81
C SER A 49 22.22 -19.13 -22.96
N SER A 50 23.20 -19.06 -22.05
CA SER A 50 23.60 -17.86 -21.31
C SER A 50 24.15 -16.82 -22.30
N ASP A 51 23.26 -16.13 -22.98
CA ASP A 51 23.53 -14.81 -23.52
C ASP A 51 22.49 -13.87 -22.91
N ALA A 52 22.91 -12.70 -22.45
CA ALA A 52 22.18 -11.84 -21.53
C ALA A 52 20.76 -11.51 -22.02
N ALA A 53 19.78 -12.37 -21.67
CA ALA A 53 18.39 -12.16 -22.00
C ALA A 53 17.93 -10.83 -21.38
N PRO A 54 17.16 -10.00 -22.11
CA PRO A 54 16.61 -8.79 -21.54
C PRO A 54 15.82 -9.15 -20.28
N LYS A 55 16.19 -8.55 -19.15
CA LYS A 55 15.51 -8.78 -17.86
C LYS A 55 14.00 -8.65 -18.09
N SER A 56 13.25 -9.67 -17.69
CA SER A 56 11.80 -9.65 -17.87
C SER A 56 11.21 -8.39 -17.20
N ILE A 57 10.07 -7.91 -17.70
CA ILE A 57 9.36 -6.78 -17.08
C ILE A 57 9.14 -7.04 -15.58
N THR A 58 8.93 -8.30 -15.19
CA THR A 58 8.75 -8.67 -13.78
C THR A 58 10.03 -8.48 -12.95
N ASP A 59 11.20 -8.81 -13.50
CA ASP A 59 12.50 -8.61 -12.86
C ASP A 59 12.86 -7.13 -12.75
N GLN A 60 12.58 -6.36 -13.80
CA GLN A 60 12.76 -4.92 -13.80
C GLN A 60 11.88 -4.26 -12.72
N LYS A 61 10.59 -4.63 -12.64
CA LYS A 61 9.68 -4.15 -11.58
C LYS A 61 10.16 -4.57 -10.19
N ARG A 62 10.70 -5.79 -10.04
CA ARG A 62 11.25 -6.27 -8.76
C ARG A 62 12.46 -5.45 -8.34
N ALA A 63 13.41 -5.25 -9.26
CA ALA A 63 14.61 -4.44 -9.02
C ALA A 63 14.24 -3.01 -8.61
N LEU A 64 13.30 -2.38 -9.33
CA LEU A 64 12.83 -1.03 -9.01
C LEU A 64 12.18 -0.97 -7.62
N ARG A 65 11.28 -1.90 -7.27
CA ARG A 65 10.66 -1.95 -5.94
C ARG A 65 11.69 -2.17 -4.83
N SER A 66 12.75 -2.93 -5.08
CA SER A 66 13.85 -3.09 -4.12
C SER A 66 14.62 -1.79 -3.93
N LYS A 67 14.93 -1.09 -5.02
CA LYS A 67 15.58 0.24 -4.98
C LYS A 67 14.72 1.24 -4.20
N MET A 68 13.44 1.38 -4.54
CA MET A 68 12.53 2.30 -3.83
C MET A 68 12.43 1.99 -2.33
N ARG A 69 12.38 0.70 -1.93
CA ARG A 69 12.39 0.32 -0.52
C ARG A 69 13.70 0.70 0.18
N SER A 70 14.83 0.64 -0.52
CA SER A 70 16.13 1.08 0.01
C SER A 70 16.18 2.60 0.15
N ASP A 71 15.74 3.33 -0.87
CA ASP A 71 15.74 4.80 -0.89
C ASP A 71 14.81 5.34 0.20
N LEU A 72 13.59 4.78 0.31
CA LEU A 72 12.68 5.10 1.40
C LEU A 72 13.32 4.76 2.75
N LYS A 73 14.10 3.67 2.85
CA LYS A 73 14.77 3.28 4.09
C LYS A 73 15.78 4.33 4.58
N ALA A 74 16.43 5.03 3.65
CA ALA A 74 17.45 6.02 3.95
C ALA A 74 16.90 7.32 4.56
N PHE A 75 15.60 7.59 4.47
CA PHE A 75 15.02 8.79 5.07
C PHE A 75 15.11 8.76 6.59
N SER A 76 15.62 9.87 7.15
CA SER A 76 15.58 10.13 8.59
C SER A 76 14.13 10.31 9.06
N PRO A 77 13.81 10.05 10.35
CA PRO A 77 12.46 10.27 10.87
C PRO A 77 11.96 11.70 10.69
N ALA A 78 12.83 12.70 10.85
CA ALA A 78 12.47 14.11 10.70
C ALA A 78 12.15 14.48 9.25
N GLN A 79 13.02 14.07 8.31
CA GLN A 79 12.77 14.26 6.88
C GLN A 79 11.47 13.57 6.47
N ARG A 80 11.27 12.34 6.94
CA ARG A 80 10.05 11.59 6.64
C ARG A 80 8.78 12.31 7.13
N ALA A 81 8.78 12.82 8.35
CA ALA A 81 7.66 13.59 8.87
C ALA A 81 7.40 14.86 8.06
N GLN A 82 8.46 15.56 7.63
CA GLN A 82 8.36 16.74 6.79
C GLN A 82 7.72 16.44 5.44
N GLU A 83 8.17 15.38 4.76
CA GLU A 83 7.61 14.94 3.48
C GLU A 83 6.15 14.49 3.63
N ASP A 84 5.84 13.71 4.68
CA ASP A 84 4.47 13.27 4.98
C ASP A 84 3.54 14.48 5.20
N MET A 85 4.00 15.53 5.88
CA MET A 85 3.22 16.76 6.06
C MET A 85 3.02 17.53 4.76
N ALA A 86 4.06 17.66 3.94
CA ALA A 86 4.00 18.38 2.67
C ALA A 86 3.01 17.72 1.70
N ILE A 87 3.08 16.39 1.57
CA ILE A 87 2.16 15.61 0.73
C ILE A 87 0.72 15.74 1.25
N GLN A 88 0.50 15.61 2.56
CA GLN A 88 -0.84 15.74 3.13
C GLN A 88 -1.42 17.14 2.92
N ASN A 89 -0.63 18.20 3.08
CA ASN A 89 -1.10 19.57 2.83
C ASN A 89 -1.45 19.77 1.36
N ASN A 90 -0.63 19.28 0.43
CA ASN A 90 -0.94 19.35 -1.00
C ASN A 90 -2.29 18.71 -1.35
N VAL A 91 -2.57 17.53 -0.79
CA VAL A 91 -3.88 16.87 -0.96
C VAL A 91 -5.00 17.69 -0.34
N LEU A 92 -4.87 18.09 0.92
CA LEU A 92 -5.91 18.84 1.65
C LEU A 92 -6.23 20.20 1.02
N ASP A 93 -5.24 20.85 0.42
CA ASP A 93 -5.39 22.17 -0.19
C ASP A 93 -5.92 22.12 -1.62
N SER A 94 -5.83 20.96 -2.28
CA SER A 94 -6.27 20.78 -3.65
C SER A 94 -7.78 20.96 -3.84
N SER A 95 -8.17 21.50 -4.99
CA SER A 95 -9.57 21.69 -5.36
C SER A 95 -10.31 20.36 -5.55
N TRP A 96 -9.66 19.37 -6.17
CA TRP A 96 -10.25 18.04 -6.40
C TRP A 96 -10.58 17.31 -5.10
N PHE A 97 -9.78 17.49 -4.05
CA PHE A 97 -10.04 16.88 -2.75
C PHE A 97 -11.22 17.58 -2.05
N LYS A 98 -11.27 18.91 -2.12
CA LYS A 98 -12.34 19.71 -1.52
C LYS A 98 -13.70 19.51 -2.18
N SER A 99 -13.74 19.23 -3.49
CA SER A 99 -14.98 18.98 -4.23
C SER A 99 -15.42 17.51 -4.24
N ALA A 100 -14.59 16.59 -3.74
CA ALA A 100 -14.90 15.16 -3.74
C ALA A 100 -16.03 14.82 -2.76
N SER A 101 -17.07 14.13 -3.26
CA SER A 101 -18.17 13.59 -2.45
C SER A 101 -17.88 12.20 -1.88
N SER A 102 -16.94 11.46 -2.49
CA SER A 102 -16.50 10.13 -2.06
C SER A 102 -15.01 9.95 -2.35
N LEU A 103 -14.30 9.22 -1.49
CA LEU A 103 -12.87 8.95 -1.64
C LEU A 103 -12.55 7.50 -1.25
N CYS A 104 -11.63 6.88 -2.00
CA CYS A 104 -10.96 5.67 -1.59
C CYS A 104 -9.56 6.02 -1.08
N ALA A 105 -9.28 5.71 0.18
CA ALA A 105 -7.98 5.97 0.80
C ALA A 105 -7.49 4.73 1.54
N TYR A 106 -6.19 4.49 1.48
CA TYR A 106 -5.56 3.45 2.29
C TYR A 106 -5.25 3.99 3.69
N VAL A 107 -5.22 3.06 4.65
CA VAL A 107 -4.72 3.31 6.01
C VAL A 107 -3.22 3.06 5.98
N SER A 108 -2.43 4.08 6.29
CA SER A 108 -0.98 4.02 6.15
C SER A 108 -0.34 2.86 6.94
N CYS A 109 0.61 2.17 6.30
CA CYS A 109 1.38 1.09 6.88
C CYS A 109 2.85 1.50 7.12
N GLU A 110 3.23 1.64 8.39
CA GLU A 110 4.60 2.02 8.78
C GLU A 110 5.65 1.01 8.28
N ALA A 111 5.32 -0.29 8.29
CA ALA A 111 6.23 -1.36 7.83
C ALA A 111 6.54 -1.26 6.32
N LEU A 112 5.59 -0.73 5.53
CA LEU A 112 5.77 -0.47 4.10
C LEU A 112 6.38 0.91 3.82
N ARG A 113 6.60 1.72 4.86
CA ARG A 113 7.09 3.10 4.77
C ARG A 113 6.23 3.94 3.81
N GLU A 114 4.92 3.71 3.78
CA GLU A 114 3.95 4.53 3.03
C GLU A 114 3.73 5.89 3.67
N VAL A 115 3.29 6.89 2.90
CA VAL A 115 2.95 8.22 3.42
C VAL A 115 1.93 8.09 4.55
N ASP A 116 2.10 8.85 5.63
CA ASP A 116 1.07 8.89 6.67
C ASP A 116 -0.20 9.59 6.15
N THR A 117 -1.32 8.87 6.12
CA THR A 117 -2.62 9.38 5.65
C THR A 117 -3.56 9.79 6.79
N SER A 118 -3.08 9.75 8.04
CA SER A 118 -3.92 9.94 9.24
C SER A 118 -4.70 11.26 9.28
N ARG A 119 -4.10 12.39 8.83
CA ARG A 119 -4.81 13.70 8.83
C ARG A 119 -5.87 13.75 7.73
N ILE A 120 -5.59 13.18 6.56
CA ILE A 120 -6.55 13.08 5.45
C ILE A 120 -7.77 12.27 5.89
N LEU A 121 -7.55 11.07 6.44
CA LEU A 121 -8.61 10.21 6.97
C LEU A 121 -9.38 10.90 8.09
N SER A 122 -8.68 11.58 9.00
CA SER A 122 -9.33 12.34 10.08
C SER A 122 -10.24 13.46 9.54
N LYS A 123 -9.83 14.17 8.47
CA LYS A 123 -10.64 15.23 7.86
C LYS A 123 -11.89 14.67 7.19
N ILE A 124 -11.75 13.59 6.42
CA ILE A 124 -12.87 12.90 5.75
C ILE A 124 -13.88 12.40 6.79
N LEU A 125 -13.40 11.73 7.84
CA LEU A 125 -14.26 11.12 8.85
C LEU A 125 -14.84 12.12 9.86
N LYS A 126 -14.25 13.31 10.04
CA LYS A 126 -14.82 14.41 10.87
C LYS A 126 -15.91 15.18 10.15
N ASN A 127 -15.75 15.45 8.86
CA ASN A 127 -16.73 16.24 8.09
C ASN A 127 -18.12 15.58 8.02
N GLN A 128 -18.24 14.30 8.38
CA GLN A 128 -19.53 13.61 8.41
C GLN A 128 -20.18 13.54 9.80
N ASP A 129 -19.53 14.06 10.86
CA ASP A 129 -20.19 14.21 12.17
C ASP A 129 -20.98 15.54 12.26
N ALA A 130 -20.92 16.36 11.22
CA ALA A 130 -21.53 17.69 11.13
C ALA A 130 -22.56 17.79 9.98
N GLY A 131 -23.32 16.71 9.72
CA GLY A 131 -24.62 16.81 9.02
C GLY A 131 -25.70 17.05 10.09
N GLU A 132 -26.48 18.13 10.03
CA GLU A 132 -27.72 18.24 9.22
C GLU A 132 -28.66 17.06 9.43
#